data_AF-W7S790-F1
#
_entry.id   AF-W7S790-F1
#
_cell.length_a   1.000
_cell.length_b   1.000
_cell.length_c   1.000
_cell.angle_alpha   90.00
_cell.angle_beta   90.00
_cell.angle_gamma   90.00
#
_symmetry.space_group_name_H-M   'P 1'
#
loop_
_entity.id
_entity.type
_entity.pdbx_description
1 polymer ?
#
loop_
_entity_poly.entity_id
_entity_poly.type
_entity_poly.pdbx_seq_one_letter_code
_entity_poly.pdbx_strand_id
1 'polypeptide(L)'
;MTAGRDYDRTWNQGVYEAAFAPAGSPPQYSSVRKDDMINIHTPGYADGVAGGWGYGATTKSSHITLYRDGQLVSERSNLFDCLFSDQPAQEATYEAVVDLQQDDTIMPLSSRTSIAWTFRSPHVDGIHPLPLMIVKINPELDSMDTAKANRPLVLPVRIERNPDSGPSEATRVTLDSSYDDGATWHRMPVLKVGDTWYAVTTNATSDGFASLRATAKDRAGNQVEQTFIHAYRVKA
;
A
#
# COMPACT_ATOMS: atom_id res chain seq x y z
N MET A 1 -16.63 15.58 -13.73
CA MET A 1 -17.52 14.68 -14.49
C MET A 1 -18.22 15.51 -15.54
N THR A 2 -18.25 15.06 -16.79
CA THR A 2 -18.97 15.76 -17.87
C THR A 2 -20.21 14.95 -18.20
N ALA A 3 -21.37 15.59 -18.31
CA ALA A 3 -22.61 14.92 -18.68
C ALA A 3 -22.49 14.30 -20.09
N GLY A 4 -22.99 13.07 -20.28
CA GLY A 4 -23.08 12.43 -21.59
C GLY A 4 -21.92 11.50 -21.99
N ARG A 5 -21.03 11.13 -21.07
CA ARG A 5 -20.11 9.99 -21.25
C ARG A 5 -20.46 8.89 -20.25
N ASP A 6 -20.58 7.67 -20.75
CA ASP A 6 -20.57 6.49 -19.89
C ASP A 6 -19.15 6.36 -19.31
N TYR A 7 -19.09 6.32 -17.98
CA TYR A 7 -17.88 6.01 -17.24
C TYR A 7 -18.10 4.63 -16.63
N ASP A 8 -17.41 3.61 -17.14
CA ASP A 8 -17.27 2.35 -16.42
C ASP A 8 -16.46 2.63 -15.15
N ARG A 9 -17.17 2.83 -14.05
CA ARG A 9 -16.61 2.84 -12.70
C ARG A 9 -16.85 1.49 -12.09
N THR A 10 -15.86 0.61 -12.22
CA THR A 10 -15.75 -0.58 -11.39
C THR A 10 -15.28 -0.15 -10.00
N TRP A 11 -16.14 -0.35 -9.00
CA TRP A 11 -15.80 -0.17 -7.59
C TRP A 11 -15.47 -1.53 -6.98
N ASN A 12 -14.58 -1.55 -5.99
CA ASN A 12 -14.23 -2.74 -5.20
C ASN A 12 -13.60 -3.89 -6.00
N GLN A 13 -12.72 -3.58 -6.96
CA GLN A 13 -11.86 -4.62 -7.54
C GLN A 13 -10.65 -4.85 -6.64
N GLY A 14 -10.39 -6.13 -6.34
CA GLY A 14 -9.11 -6.57 -5.78
C GLY A 14 -7.97 -6.08 -6.67
N VAL A 15 -6.86 -5.60 -6.13
CA VAL A 15 -6.40 -5.70 -4.75
C VAL A 15 -7.02 -4.60 -3.87
N TYR A 16 -7.45 -4.95 -2.65
CA TYR A 16 -7.81 -3.93 -1.66
C TYR A 16 -6.56 -3.45 -0.93
N GLU A 17 -6.32 -2.14 -0.94
CA GLU A 17 -5.05 -1.55 -0.55
C GLU A 17 -5.22 -0.32 0.34
N ALA A 18 -4.16 0.13 1.02
CA ALA A 18 -4.18 1.44 1.68
C ALA A 18 -4.26 2.58 0.64
N ALA A 19 -4.74 3.75 1.06
CA ALA A 19 -4.67 4.99 0.28
C ALA A 19 -4.28 6.15 1.19
N PHE A 20 -3.69 7.20 0.62
CA PHE A 20 -3.51 8.44 1.36
C PHE A 20 -4.81 9.25 1.41
N ALA A 21 -4.99 10.01 2.50
CA ALA A 21 -6.05 11.01 2.53
C ALA A 21 -5.80 12.08 1.45
N PRO A 22 -6.85 12.69 0.86
CA PRO A 22 -6.71 13.72 -0.17
C PRO A 22 -5.89 14.92 0.28
N ALA A 23 -5.29 15.64 -0.68
CA ALA A 23 -4.62 16.91 -0.42
C ALA A 23 -5.55 17.90 0.31
N GLY A 24 -5.01 18.63 1.29
CA GLY A 24 -5.78 19.54 2.13
C GLY A 24 -6.58 18.86 3.26
N SER A 25 -6.44 17.54 3.44
CA SER A 25 -6.99 16.87 4.62
C SER A 25 -6.36 17.40 5.92
N PRO A 26 -7.11 17.42 7.04
CA PRO A 26 -6.54 17.80 8.33
C PRO A 26 -5.27 17.00 8.68
N PRO A 27 -4.30 17.59 9.40
CA PRO A 27 -3.00 16.95 9.67
C PRO A 27 -3.10 15.60 10.39
N GLN A 28 -4.10 15.41 11.26
CA GLN A 28 -4.34 14.14 11.94
C GLN A 28 -4.73 13.00 10.99
N TYR A 29 -5.20 13.32 9.78
CA TYR A 29 -5.54 12.37 8.73
C TYR A 29 -4.44 12.27 7.64
N SER A 30 -3.29 12.89 7.87
CA SER A 30 -2.20 12.95 6.89
C SER A 30 -0.93 12.34 7.46
N SER A 31 -0.12 11.70 6.62
CA SER A 31 1.20 11.23 7.06
C SER A 31 2.21 12.39 7.06
N VAL A 32 2.58 12.91 8.23
CA VAL A 32 3.33 14.18 8.35
C VAL A 32 4.38 14.10 9.45
N ARG A 33 5.48 14.84 9.29
CA ARG A 33 6.27 15.35 10.41
C ARG A 33 5.64 16.67 10.84
N LYS A 34 5.35 16.82 12.14
CA LYS A 34 4.95 18.10 12.74
C LYS A 34 5.85 18.40 13.91
N ASP A 35 6.71 19.41 13.81
CA ASP A 35 7.72 19.69 14.83
C ASP A 35 8.55 18.41 15.10
N ASP A 36 8.55 17.90 16.33
CA ASP A 36 9.15 16.63 16.73
C ASP A 36 8.17 15.45 16.80
N MET A 37 7.02 15.57 16.15
CA MET A 37 6.00 14.53 16.07
C MET A 37 5.99 13.89 14.68
N ILE A 38 5.87 12.58 14.60
CA ILE A 38 5.63 11.85 13.36
C ILE A 38 4.22 11.28 13.42
N ASN A 39 3.39 11.59 12.43
CA ASN A 39 2.09 10.96 12.23
C ASN A 39 2.16 10.04 11.01
N ILE A 40 1.89 8.74 11.17
CA ILE A 40 1.82 7.77 10.07
C ILE A 40 0.36 7.37 9.87
N HIS A 41 -0.38 8.22 9.19
CA HIS A 41 -1.79 7.98 8.93
C HIS A 41 -1.97 7.36 7.55
N THR A 42 -2.43 6.11 7.52
CA THR A 42 -2.91 5.45 6.31
C THR A 42 -4.28 4.84 6.59
N PRO A 43 -5.38 5.45 6.12
CA PRO A 43 -6.70 4.86 6.30
C PRO A 43 -6.76 3.51 5.59
N GLY A 44 -7.35 2.54 6.28
CA GLY A 44 -7.41 1.16 5.82
C GLY A 44 -8.49 0.98 4.75
N TYR A 45 -8.04 0.54 3.57
CA TYR A 45 -8.85 0.03 2.46
C TYR A 45 -9.47 1.10 1.55
N ALA A 46 -8.86 1.22 0.37
CA ALA A 46 -9.40 1.69 -0.88
C ALA A 46 -9.41 0.51 -1.86
N ASP A 47 -10.33 0.51 -2.82
CA ASP A 47 -10.19 -0.32 -4.01
C ASP A 47 -8.98 0.16 -4.84
N GLY A 48 -8.44 -0.65 -5.74
CA GLY A 48 -7.27 -0.30 -6.59
C GLY A 48 -7.48 0.92 -7.51
N VAL A 49 -8.61 1.63 -7.38
CA VAL A 49 -9.01 2.81 -8.13
C VAL A 49 -8.70 4.08 -7.33
N ALA A 50 -8.24 5.13 -8.01
CA ALA A 50 -7.96 6.41 -7.38
C ALA A 50 -9.25 7.04 -6.81
N GLY A 51 -9.22 7.43 -5.52
CA GLY A 51 -10.29 8.20 -4.86
C GLY A 51 -11.12 7.44 -3.82
N GLY A 52 -10.88 6.15 -3.61
CA GLY A 52 -11.40 5.42 -2.43
C GLY A 52 -10.56 5.73 -1.18
N TRP A 53 -11.22 6.00 -0.05
CA TRP A 53 -10.60 6.08 1.28
C TRP A 53 -11.67 5.71 2.31
N GLY A 54 -11.36 4.79 3.22
CA GLY A 54 -12.23 4.43 4.34
C GLY A 54 -11.48 3.72 5.46
N TYR A 55 -12.22 3.18 6.42
CA TYR A 55 -11.73 2.20 7.38
C TYR A 55 -12.57 0.94 7.26
N GLY A 56 -11.92 -0.22 7.14
CA GLY A 56 -12.62 -1.50 7.12
C GLY A 56 -13.33 -1.78 8.45
N ALA A 57 -14.66 -1.91 8.43
CA ALA A 57 -15.49 -2.25 9.60
C ALA A 57 -15.24 -3.67 10.14
N THR A 58 -14.41 -4.46 9.46
CA THR A 58 -14.14 -5.87 9.69
C THR A 58 -12.75 -6.13 10.29
N THR A 59 -12.05 -5.08 10.75
CA THR A 59 -10.69 -5.22 11.29
C THR A 59 -10.68 -6.04 12.58
N LYS A 60 -9.96 -7.17 12.58
CA LYS A 60 -9.74 -8.04 13.75
C LYS A 60 -8.57 -7.55 14.61
N SER A 61 -7.47 -7.15 13.97
CA SER A 61 -6.30 -6.59 14.66
C SER A 61 -5.53 -5.66 13.74
N SER A 62 -4.79 -4.74 14.35
CA SER A 62 -3.92 -3.81 13.64
C SER A 62 -2.72 -3.47 14.49
N HIS A 63 -1.55 -3.30 13.88
CA HIS A 63 -0.35 -2.87 14.57
C HIS A 63 0.33 -1.76 13.78
N ILE A 64 0.97 -0.85 14.50
CA ILE A 64 1.87 0.14 13.92
C ILE A 64 3.16 0.18 14.73
N THR A 65 4.28 0.06 14.04
CA THR A 65 5.61 0.05 14.63
C THR A 65 6.47 1.10 13.97
N LEU A 66 7.17 1.88 14.77
CA LEU A 66 8.12 2.88 14.29
C LEU A 66 9.52 2.52 14.76
N TYR A 67 10.47 2.53 13.83
CA TYR A 67 11.89 2.41 14.08
C TYR A 67 12.60 3.69 13.65
N ARG A 68 13.71 4.00 14.32
CA ARG A 68 14.64 5.09 14.00
C ARG A 68 16.05 4.53 13.98
N ASP A 69 16.74 4.67 12.85
CA ASP A 69 18.08 4.14 12.60
C ASP A 69 18.20 2.65 12.96
N GLY A 70 17.15 1.87 12.66
CA GLY A 70 17.06 0.44 12.96
C GLY A 70 16.73 0.09 14.43
N GLN A 71 16.53 1.09 15.30
CA GLN A 71 16.13 0.88 16.69
C GLN A 71 14.64 1.09 16.86
N LEU A 72 13.99 0.21 17.63
CA LEU A 72 12.57 0.34 17.95
C LEU A 72 12.30 1.63 18.74
N VAL A 73 11.40 2.47 18.23
CA VAL A 73 10.90 3.65 18.94
C VAL A 73 9.65 3.28 19.73
N SER A 74 8.67 2.68 19.05
CA SER A 74 7.39 2.32 19.66
C SER A 74 6.68 1.27 18.80
N GLU A 75 5.93 0.40 19.46
CA GLU A 75 5.01 -0.56 18.86
C GLU A 75 3.64 -0.38 19.52
N ARG A 76 2.58 -0.30 18.72
CA ARG A 76 1.22 0.00 19.17
C ARG A 76 0.23 -0.94 18.48
N SER A 77 -0.72 -1.48 19.23
CA SER A 77 -1.73 -2.45 18.75
C SER A 77 -3.01 -1.80 18.20
N ASN A 78 -2.91 -0.52 17.82
CA ASN A 78 -4.02 0.22 17.25
C ASN A 78 -3.49 1.19 16.18
N LEU A 79 -3.85 0.97 14.92
CA LEU A 79 -3.43 1.85 13.81
C LEU A 79 -3.95 3.28 13.94
N PHE A 80 -4.97 3.51 14.76
CA PHE A 80 -5.46 4.86 15.07
C PHE A 80 -4.55 5.61 16.04
N ASP A 81 -3.69 4.90 16.78
CA ASP A 81 -2.64 5.49 17.61
C ASP A 81 -1.37 5.72 16.77
N CYS A 82 -1.51 6.49 15.69
CA CYS A 82 -0.49 6.68 14.66
C CYS A 82 0.43 7.91 14.86
N LEU A 83 0.30 8.58 16.01
CA LEU A 83 1.02 9.80 16.35
C LEU A 83 2.16 9.53 17.35
N PHE A 84 3.39 9.62 16.89
CA PHE A 84 4.61 9.41 17.68
C PHE A 84 5.21 10.76 18.06
N SER A 85 5.09 11.13 19.34
CA SER A 85 5.69 12.36 19.89
C SER A 85 7.18 12.21 20.18
N ASP A 86 7.82 13.33 20.50
CA ASP A 86 9.17 13.42 21.09
C ASP A 86 10.27 12.73 20.27
N GLN A 87 10.16 12.78 18.94
CA GLN A 87 11.19 12.28 18.04
C GLN A 87 12.40 13.21 18.05
N PRO A 88 13.63 12.69 18.17
CA PRO A 88 14.83 13.52 18.14
C PRO A 88 14.89 14.44 16.90
N ALA A 89 15.45 15.62 17.09
CA ALA A 89 15.49 16.65 16.04
C ALA A 89 16.47 16.32 14.90
N GLN A 90 17.50 15.52 15.18
CA GLN A 90 18.49 15.12 14.18
C GLN A 90 17.83 14.27 13.09
N GLU A 91 18.16 14.57 11.83
CA GLU A 91 17.76 13.72 10.70
C GLU A 91 18.16 12.27 10.97
N ALA A 92 17.20 11.38 10.72
CA ALA A 92 17.36 9.95 10.88
C ALA A 92 16.64 9.21 9.76
N THR A 93 17.00 7.94 9.61
CA THR A 93 16.21 7.01 8.79
C THR A 93 15.12 6.41 9.66
N TYR A 94 13.88 6.57 9.23
CA TYR A 94 12.73 5.97 9.88
C TYR A 94 12.24 4.78 9.07
N GLU A 95 11.80 3.76 9.80
CA GLU A 95 11.00 2.67 9.24
C GLU A 95 9.65 2.62 9.96
N ALA A 96 8.56 2.73 9.21
CA ALA A 96 7.21 2.63 9.75
C ALA A 96 6.55 1.37 9.16
N VAL A 97 6.10 0.47 10.03
CA VAL A 97 5.44 -0.77 9.65
C VAL A 97 3.99 -0.73 10.12
N VAL A 98 3.05 -1.00 9.22
CA VAL A 98 1.62 -1.13 9.52
C VAL A 98 1.17 -2.52 9.13
N ASP A 99 0.62 -3.26 10.08
CA ASP A 99 0.02 -4.57 9.87
C ASP A 99 -1.47 -4.51 10.16
N LEU A 100 -2.27 -5.13 9.30
CA LEU A 100 -3.72 -5.10 9.37
C LEU A 100 -4.31 -6.47 9.04
N GLN A 101 -5.10 -7.02 9.97
CA GLN A 101 -5.85 -8.25 9.80
C GLN A 101 -7.35 -7.93 9.74
N GLN A 102 -8.00 -8.33 8.66
CA GLN A 102 -9.46 -8.32 8.52
C GLN A 102 -10.06 -9.66 8.97
N ASP A 103 -11.37 -9.66 9.22
CA ASP A 103 -12.15 -10.88 9.28
C ASP A 103 -12.27 -11.49 7.89
N ASP A 104 -11.45 -12.51 7.62
CA ASP A 104 -11.39 -13.27 6.38
C ASP A 104 -12.70 -14.01 6.02
N THR A 105 -13.60 -14.19 6.99
CA THR A 105 -14.94 -14.75 6.72
C THR A 105 -15.89 -13.71 6.08
N ILE A 106 -15.59 -12.43 6.24
CA ILE A 106 -16.37 -11.31 5.69
C ILE A 106 -15.64 -10.66 4.51
N MET A 107 -14.34 -10.42 4.67
CA MET A 107 -13.42 -9.84 3.69
C MET A 107 -12.31 -10.86 3.37
N PRO A 108 -12.58 -11.86 2.49
CA PRO A 108 -11.63 -12.93 2.20
C PRO A 108 -10.42 -12.46 1.37
N LEU A 109 -10.51 -11.28 0.76
CA LEU A 109 -9.45 -10.68 -0.06
C LEU A 109 -8.66 -9.63 0.70
N SER A 110 -7.36 -9.55 0.41
CA SER A 110 -6.38 -8.75 1.14
C SER A 110 -6.46 -8.96 2.66
N SER A 111 -6.92 -10.14 3.11
CA SER A 111 -7.34 -10.41 4.50
C SER A 111 -6.25 -10.11 5.54
N ARG A 112 -4.98 -10.16 5.13
CA ARG A 112 -3.84 -9.57 5.82
C ARG A 112 -3.13 -8.61 4.89
N THR A 113 -2.86 -7.42 5.38
CA THR A 113 -2.04 -6.42 4.68
C THR A 113 -0.91 -5.97 5.60
N SER A 114 0.30 -5.92 5.06
CA SER A 114 1.48 -5.36 5.73
C SER A 114 2.10 -4.30 4.83
N ILE A 115 2.46 -3.15 5.40
CA ILE A 115 3.12 -2.07 4.69
C ILE A 115 4.31 -1.58 5.50
N ALA A 116 5.50 -1.60 4.93
CA ALA A 116 6.72 -1.07 5.53
C ALA A 116 7.24 0.07 4.67
N TRP A 117 7.33 1.27 5.24
CA TRP A 117 7.98 2.42 4.62
C TRP A 117 9.36 2.64 5.22
N THR A 118 10.34 2.98 4.37
CA THR A 118 11.62 3.52 4.81
C THR A 118 11.80 4.92 4.22
N PHE A 119 12.04 5.92 5.07
CA PHE A 119 12.19 7.31 4.66
C PHE A 119 13.15 8.06 5.58
N ARG A 120 13.63 9.22 5.14
CA ARG A 120 14.39 10.14 5.99
C ARG A 120 13.51 11.30 6.42
N SER A 121 13.64 11.73 7.67
CA SER A 121 12.93 12.89 8.18
C SER A 121 13.84 13.67 9.14
N PRO A 122 14.15 14.94 8.86
CA PRO A 122 14.68 15.86 9.86
C PRO A 122 13.55 16.37 10.76
N HIS A 123 13.91 17.12 11.81
CA HIS A 123 13.03 18.10 12.42
C HIS A 123 12.55 19.12 11.38
N VAL A 124 11.33 19.62 11.55
CA VAL A 124 10.75 20.69 10.73
C VAL A 124 9.99 21.64 11.65
N ASP A 125 9.97 22.93 11.35
CA ASP A 125 9.02 23.85 11.98
C ASP A 125 7.64 23.70 11.33
N GLY A 126 6.59 23.52 12.12
CA GLY A 126 5.23 23.39 11.59
C GLY A 126 4.97 22.00 11.00
N ILE A 127 4.25 21.90 9.88
CA ILE A 127 3.78 20.62 9.30
C ILE A 127 4.45 20.38 7.95
N HIS A 128 5.04 19.20 7.77
CA HIS A 128 5.66 18.75 6.54
C HIS A 128 5.22 17.32 6.17
N PRO A 129 4.66 17.07 4.97
CA PRO A 129 4.28 15.72 4.56
C PRO A 129 5.49 14.78 4.46
N LEU A 130 5.33 13.56 4.96
CA LEU A 130 6.37 12.53 4.85
C LEU A 130 6.42 11.99 3.41
N PRO A 131 7.60 11.60 2.90
CA PRO A 131 7.77 11.14 1.52
C PRO A 131 7.37 9.67 1.33
N LEU A 132 6.21 9.30 1.85
CA LEU A 132 5.67 7.93 1.77
C LEU A 132 5.09 7.66 0.39
N MET A 133 5.16 6.40 -0.03
CA MET A 133 4.63 5.89 -1.30
C MET A 133 3.67 4.74 -1.04
N ILE A 134 2.70 4.55 -1.93
CA ILE A 134 1.87 3.34 -2.01
C ILE A 134 1.98 2.82 -3.44
N VAL A 135 2.28 1.53 -3.58
CA VAL A 135 2.20 0.77 -4.83
C VAL A 135 0.75 0.36 -5.04
N LYS A 136 0.09 1.00 -5.99
CA LYS A 136 -1.27 0.69 -6.42
C LYS A 136 -1.27 -0.40 -7.48
N ILE A 137 -1.84 -1.56 -7.18
CA ILE A 137 -1.87 -2.74 -8.07
C ILE A 137 -3.30 -3.00 -8.54
N ASN A 138 -3.52 -3.01 -9.85
CA ASN A 138 -4.86 -3.12 -10.42
C ASN A 138 -4.96 -4.28 -11.43
N PRO A 139 -4.89 -5.55 -10.98
CA PRO A 139 -4.96 -6.71 -11.87
C PRO A 139 -6.25 -6.72 -12.71
N GLU A 140 -6.16 -7.19 -13.95
CA GLU A 140 -7.33 -7.34 -14.83
C GLU A 140 -8.16 -8.57 -14.43
N LEU A 141 -9.00 -8.41 -13.40
CA LEU A 141 -9.85 -9.45 -12.84
C LEU A 141 -11.28 -9.41 -13.41
N ASP A 142 -12.03 -10.50 -13.23
CA ASP A 142 -13.47 -10.51 -13.46
C ASP A 142 -14.24 -9.75 -12.36
N SER A 143 -15.57 -9.69 -12.48
CA SER A 143 -16.44 -8.98 -11.54
C SER A 143 -16.53 -9.64 -10.15
N MET A 144 -15.86 -10.77 -9.94
CA MET A 144 -15.81 -11.53 -8.68
C MET A 144 -14.39 -11.56 -8.11
N ASP A 145 -13.53 -10.64 -8.56
CA ASP A 145 -12.12 -10.54 -8.18
C ASP A 145 -11.34 -11.82 -8.47
N THR A 146 -11.69 -12.50 -9.56
CA THR A 146 -11.10 -13.79 -9.95
C THR A 146 -10.30 -13.69 -11.23
N ALA A 147 -9.11 -14.27 -11.21
CA ALA A 147 -8.26 -14.51 -12.37
C ALA A 147 -8.37 -15.98 -12.82
N LYS A 148 -8.23 -16.22 -14.13
CA LYS A 148 -8.17 -17.58 -14.66
C LYS A 148 -6.81 -18.22 -14.37
N ALA A 149 -6.83 -19.50 -13.99
CA ALA A 149 -5.63 -20.32 -13.84
C ALA A 149 -4.95 -20.55 -15.20
N ASN A 150 -3.63 -20.71 -15.21
CA ASN A 150 -2.85 -21.03 -16.42
C ASN A 150 -3.07 -20.07 -17.61
N ARG A 151 -3.48 -18.83 -17.34
CA ARG A 151 -3.60 -17.76 -18.33
C ARG A 151 -2.73 -16.57 -17.93
N PRO A 152 -2.16 -15.84 -18.91
CA PRO A 152 -1.50 -14.59 -18.62
C PRO A 152 -2.47 -13.62 -17.94
N LEU A 153 -2.01 -13.02 -16.85
CA LEU A 153 -2.67 -11.94 -16.14
C LEU A 153 -1.74 -10.72 -16.14
N VAL A 154 -2.27 -9.57 -16.56
CA VAL A 154 -1.57 -8.29 -16.53
C VAL A 154 -1.96 -7.54 -15.26
N LEU A 155 -0.96 -6.96 -14.59
CA LEU A 155 -1.12 -6.16 -13.40
C LEU A 155 -0.52 -4.77 -13.64
N PRO A 156 -1.33 -3.79 -14.09
CA PRO A 156 -1.00 -2.38 -14.01
C PRO A 156 -0.63 -1.97 -12.59
N VAL A 157 0.47 -1.25 -12.46
CA VAL A 157 1.05 -0.78 -11.21
C VAL A 157 1.35 0.71 -11.31
N ARG A 158 0.86 1.48 -10.33
CA ARG A 158 1.13 2.92 -10.20
C ARG A 158 1.71 3.22 -8.83
N ILE A 159 2.47 4.30 -8.73
CA ILE A 159 2.97 4.79 -7.44
C ILE A 159 2.12 5.99 -7.03
N GLU A 160 1.31 5.80 -6.00
CA GLU A 160 0.64 6.89 -5.29
C GLU A 160 1.62 7.49 -4.27
N ARG A 161 1.63 8.81 -4.16
CA ARG A 161 2.46 9.53 -3.20
C ARG A 161 1.59 10.19 -2.16
N ASN A 162 2.12 10.27 -0.94
CA ASN A 162 1.51 11.09 0.09
C ASN A 162 1.39 12.53 -0.44
N PRO A 163 0.19 13.14 -0.43
CA PRO A 163 0.00 14.47 -0.99
C PRO A 163 0.98 15.49 -0.43
N ASP A 164 1.41 16.41 -1.28
CA ASP A 164 2.30 17.52 -0.95
C ASP A 164 3.71 17.11 -0.44
N SER A 165 4.07 15.82 -0.48
CA SER A 165 5.40 15.32 -0.06
C SER A 165 6.54 15.57 -1.06
N GLY A 166 6.25 16.31 -2.14
CA GLY A 166 7.19 16.64 -3.19
C GLY A 166 7.38 15.55 -4.24
N PRO A 167 7.84 15.91 -5.45
CA PRO A 167 8.06 14.95 -6.52
C PRO A 167 9.35 14.16 -6.29
N SER A 168 9.26 12.83 -6.42
CA SER A 168 10.42 11.96 -6.56
C SER A 168 10.06 10.85 -7.53
N GLU A 169 10.94 10.53 -8.48
CA GLU A 169 10.62 9.48 -9.46
C GLU A 169 10.84 8.10 -8.84
N ALA A 170 9.87 7.20 -8.96
CA ALA A 170 10.08 5.79 -8.68
C ALA A 170 11.03 5.19 -9.73
N THR A 171 12.20 4.76 -9.27
CA THR A 171 13.29 4.22 -10.11
C THR A 171 13.29 2.70 -10.19
N ARG A 172 12.67 2.02 -9.21
CA ARG A 172 12.59 0.57 -9.14
C ARG A 172 11.25 0.17 -8.57
N VAL A 173 10.59 -0.77 -9.25
CA VAL A 173 9.37 -1.44 -8.79
C VAL A 173 9.57 -2.94 -8.97
N THR A 174 9.20 -3.73 -7.97
CA THR A 174 9.15 -5.20 -8.09
C THR A 174 7.78 -5.71 -7.68
N LEU A 175 7.35 -6.82 -8.28
CA LEU A 175 6.14 -7.52 -7.89
C LEU A 175 6.43 -9.02 -7.83
N ASP A 176 5.99 -9.66 -6.76
CA ASP A 176 6.05 -11.10 -6.54
C ASP A 176 4.63 -11.64 -6.32
N SER A 177 4.36 -12.87 -6.77
CA SER A 177 3.17 -13.64 -6.40
C SER A 177 3.52 -14.80 -5.48
N SER A 178 2.58 -15.13 -4.59
CA SER A 178 2.57 -16.34 -3.78
C SER A 178 1.23 -17.06 -3.95
N TYR A 179 1.25 -18.38 -3.88
CA TYR A 179 0.06 -19.25 -3.89
C TYR A 179 -0.03 -20.12 -2.63
N ASP A 180 0.73 -19.74 -1.59
CA ASP A 180 0.87 -20.40 -0.28
C ASP A 180 0.90 -19.36 0.85
N ASP A 181 0.07 -18.32 0.72
CA ASP A 181 -0.16 -17.27 1.71
C ASP A 181 1.11 -16.54 2.17
N GLY A 182 2.04 -16.34 1.24
CA GLY A 182 3.28 -15.58 1.43
C GLY A 182 4.44 -16.40 1.98
N ALA A 183 4.31 -17.74 2.08
CA ALA A 183 5.41 -18.60 2.51
C ALA A 183 6.52 -18.68 1.45
N THR A 184 6.15 -18.73 0.16
CA THR A 184 7.08 -18.66 -0.97
C THR A 184 6.67 -17.60 -1.98
N TRP A 185 7.66 -16.94 -2.59
CA TRP A 185 7.44 -15.80 -3.48
C TRP A 185 8.10 -16.01 -4.83
N HIS A 186 7.34 -15.79 -5.90
CA HIS A 186 7.77 -15.90 -7.28
C HIS A 186 7.83 -14.52 -7.94
N ARG A 187 9.02 -14.12 -8.39
CA ARG A 187 9.24 -12.84 -9.06
C ARG A 187 8.52 -12.77 -10.39
N MET A 188 7.73 -11.72 -10.59
CA MET A 188 7.14 -11.38 -11.88
C MET A 188 8.10 -10.51 -12.72
N PRO A 189 8.11 -10.65 -14.05
CA PRO A 189 8.64 -9.62 -14.93
C PRO A 189 7.85 -8.33 -14.78
N VAL A 190 8.55 -7.20 -14.64
CA VAL A 190 7.98 -5.85 -14.50
C VAL A 190 8.63 -4.93 -15.51
N LEU A 191 7.82 -4.16 -16.24
CA LEU A 191 8.28 -3.18 -17.24
C LEU A 191 7.55 -1.85 -17.08
N LYS A 192 8.22 -0.73 -17.37
CA LYS A 192 7.63 0.62 -17.33
C LYS A 192 7.21 1.05 -18.74
N VAL A 193 5.98 1.52 -18.92
CA VAL A 193 5.50 2.17 -20.15
C VAL A 193 4.88 3.52 -19.77
N GLY A 194 5.53 4.61 -20.19
CA GLY A 194 5.17 5.95 -19.72
C GLY A 194 5.30 6.04 -18.20
N ASP A 195 4.23 6.44 -17.52
CA ASP A 195 4.19 6.58 -16.05
C ASP A 195 3.63 5.34 -15.33
N THR A 196 3.27 4.30 -16.07
CA THR A 196 2.67 3.07 -15.52
C THR A 196 3.66 1.91 -15.61
N TRP A 197 3.75 1.14 -14.54
CA TRP A 197 4.45 -0.13 -14.53
C TRP A 197 3.47 -1.26 -14.84
N TYR A 198 3.93 -2.29 -15.51
CA TYR A 198 3.13 -3.46 -15.85
C TYR A 198 3.89 -4.70 -15.41
N ALA A 199 3.27 -5.49 -14.54
CA ALA A 199 3.72 -6.84 -14.24
C ALA A 199 2.88 -7.85 -15.01
N VAL A 200 3.47 -9.00 -15.33
CA VAL A 200 2.76 -10.11 -15.96
C VAL A 200 3.05 -11.38 -15.20
N THR A 201 2.01 -12.15 -14.90
CA THR A 201 2.16 -13.48 -14.31
C THR A 201 1.29 -14.51 -15.03
N THR A 202 1.53 -15.78 -14.76
CA THR A 202 0.61 -16.87 -15.06
C THR A 202 0.34 -17.59 -13.75
N ASN A 203 -0.93 -17.70 -13.38
CA ASN A 203 -1.27 -18.30 -12.10
C ASN A 203 -0.91 -19.77 -12.06
N ALA A 204 0.00 -20.12 -11.14
CA ALA A 204 0.56 -21.47 -10.97
C ALA A 204 -0.34 -22.40 -10.15
N THR A 205 -1.45 -21.88 -9.60
CA THR A 205 -2.51 -22.67 -8.96
C THR A 205 -3.74 -22.78 -9.87
N SER A 206 -4.51 -23.85 -9.71
CA SER A 206 -5.78 -24.07 -10.40
C SER A 206 -7.00 -23.53 -9.65
N ASP A 207 -6.88 -23.29 -8.34
CA ASP A 207 -7.94 -22.75 -7.49
C ASP A 207 -7.33 -22.02 -6.27
N GLY A 208 -8.15 -21.30 -5.51
CA GLY A 208 -7.76 -20.63 -4.26
C GLY A 208 -7.43 -19.15 -4.45
N PHE A 209 -6.36 -18.68 -3.82
CA PHE A 209 -5.97 -17.28 -3.81
C PHE A 209 -4.53 -17.07 -4.27
N ALA A 210 -4.28 -15.93 -4.88
CA ALA A 210 -2.95 -15.40 -5.08
C ALA A 210 -2.70 -14.29 -4.04
N SER A 211 -1.53 -14.31 -3.42
CA SER A 211 -1.02 -13.22 -2.58
C SER A 211 0.03 -12.43 -3.36
N LEU A 212 0.15 -11.14 -3.07
CA LEU A 212 1.07 -10.24 -3.77
C LEU A 212 2.03 -9.55 -2.81
N ARG A 213 3.28 -9.39 -3.23
CA ARG A 213 4.26 -8.54 -2.55
C ARG A 213 4.87 -7.57 -3.55
N ALA A 214 4.77 -6.29 -3.25
CA ALA A 214 5.30 -5.22 -4.07
C ALA A 214 6.39 -4.44 -3.33
N THR A 215 7.39 -3.98 -4.05
CA THR A 215 8.34 -2.97 -3.53
C THR A 215 8.47 -1.82 -4.50
N ALA A 216 8.69 -0.62 -3.98
CA ALA A 216 9.10 0.53 -4.78
C ALA A 216 10.21 1.32 -4.10
N LYS A 217 11.14 1.85 -4.90
CA LYS A 217 12.22 2.75 -4.46
C LYS A 217 12.28 3.97 -5.37
N ASP A 218 12.35 5.14 -4.75
CA ASP A 218 12.47 6.40 -5.48
C ASP A 218 13.90 6.95 -5.52
N ARG A 219 14.10 7.99 -6.33
CA ARG A 219 15.40 8.63 -6.54
C ARG A 219 15.97 9.30 -5.28
N ALA A 220 15.10 9.71 -4.36
CA ALA A 220 15.49 10.30 -3.07
C ALA A 220 15.90 9.24 -2.03
N GLY A 221 15.68 7.96 -2.35
CA GLY A 221 16.04 6.82 -1.50
C GLY A 221 14.89 6.32 -0.63
N ASN A 222 13.68 6.89 -0.75
CA ASN A 222 12.52 6.40 -0.03
C ASN A 222 12.07 5.06 -0.59
N GLN A 223 11.57 4.19 0.28
CA GLN A 223 11.18 2.84 -0.05
C GLN A 223 9.82 2.50 0.55
N VAL A 224 9.09 1.62 -0.14
CA VAL A 224 7.91 0.95 0.41
C VAL A 224 7.96 -0.51 0.02
N GLU A 225 7.59 -1.38 0.95
CA GLU A 225 7.24 -2.78 0.73
C GLU A 225 5.80 -3.00 1.18
N GLN A 226 4.99 -3.67 0.36
CA GLN A 226 3.60 -3.99 0.65
C GLN A 226 3.34 -5.46 0.39
N THR A 227 2.67 -6.11 1.32
CA THR A 227 2.22 -7.49 1.20
C THR A 227 0.70 -7.55 1.36
N PHE A 228 0.04 -8.25 0.45
CA PHE A 228 -1.40 -8.49 0.44
C PHE A 228 -1.63 -10.00 0.38
N ILE A 229 -2.10 -10.57 1.49
CA ILE A 229 -2.50 -11.97 1.55
C ILE A 229 -3.90 -12.12 0.97
N HIS A 230 -4.07 -13.08 0.07
CA HIS A 230 -5.27 -13.27 -0.73
C HIS A 230 -5.64 -12.02 -1.56
N ALA A 231 -4.69 -11.45 -2.29
CA ALA A 231 -4.91 -10.27 -3.12
C ALA A 231 -6.04 -10.44 -4.15
N TYR A 232 -6.18 -11.65 -4.73
CA TYR A 232 -7.29 -12.00 -5.64
C TYR A 232 -7.52 -13.52 -5.68
N ARG A 233 -8.67 -13.95 -6.20
CA ARG A 233 -9.00 -15.38 -6.39
C ARG A 233 -8.40 -15.91 -7.68
N VAL A 234 -8.06 -17.20 -7.70
CA VAL A 234 -7.69 -17.92 -8.91
C VAL A 234 -8.65 -19.08 -9.10
N LYS A 235 -9.16 -19.28 -10.33
CA LYS A 235 -9.98 -20.45 -10.69
C LYS A 235 -9.69 -20.95 -12.10
N ALA A 236 -9.87 -22.25 -12.33
CA ALA A 236 -9.75 -22.89 -13.64
C ALA A 236 -10.79 -22.40 -14.66
#